data_AF-A0A947QGD7-F1
#
_entry.id   AF-A0A947QGD7-F1
#
_cell.length_a   1.000
_cell.length_b   1.000
_cell.length_c   1.000
_cell.angle_alpha   90.00
_cell.angle_beta   90.00
_cell.angle_gamma   90.00
#
_symmetry.space_group_name_H-M   'P 1'
#
loop_
_entity.id
_entity.type
_entity.pdbx_description
1 polymer ?
#
loop_
_entity_poly.entity_id
_entity_poly.type
_entity_poly.pdbx_seq_one_letter_code
_entity_poly.pdbx_strand_id
1 'polypeptide(L)'
;GIALDVPSGDSEFYYVLHGVTQMTSLERCSTQGVSASEMRTALAAIRAKKQVMFVDACNSGAFASRFTARGAAEETALAKLGRATGVVIVASTTKDQAAVEARELGHGLFTYVLLEAVTEPGKGEITARGLALRVEELLPVLTAKYRGIRQYPVTFSIGQDFPLGFHTEGGGR
;
A
#
# COMPACT_ATOMS: atom_id res chain seq x y z
N GLY A 1 5.84 9.23 3.75
CA GLY A 1 5.81 9.82 2.40
C GLY A 1 5.25 11.21 2.52
N ILE A 2 5.19 11.94 1.42
CA ILE A 2 4.58 13.26 1.36
C ILE A 2 3.94 13.45 0.00
N ALA A 3 2.80 14.15 -0.04
CA ALA A 3 2.21 14.62 -1.28
C ALA A 3 2.59 16.10 -1.48
N LEU A 4 3.14 16.44 -2.64
CA LEU A 4 3.59 17.79 -2.98
C LEU A 4 2.92 18.24 -4.29
N ASP A 5 2.52 19.50 -4.35
CA ASP A 5 2.00 20.08 -5.59
C ASP A 5 3.14 20.24 -6.61
N VAL A 6 2.92 19.75 -7.82
CA VAL A 6 3.87 19.84 -8.93
C VAL A 6 3.44 20.92 -9.95
N PRO A 7 4.36 21.48 -10.76
CA PRO A 7 4.05 22.58 -11.68
C PRO A 7 2.93 22.31 -12.69
N SER A 8 2.58 21.06 -12.95
CA SER A 8 1.43 20.69 -13.79
C SER A 8 0.07 21.00 -13.15
N GLY A 9 0.03 21.37 -11.87
CA GLY A 9 -1.19 21.62 -11.10
C GLY A 9 -1.76 20.40 -10.37
N ASP A 10 -1.11 19.23 -10.51
CA ASP A 10 -1.45 18.01 -9.80
C ASP A 10 -0.63 17.85 -8.51
N SER A 11 -1.05 16.93 -7.64
CA SER A 11 -0.27 16.52 -6.45
C SER A 11 0.46 15.20 -6.71
N GLU A 12 1.77 15.16 -6.48
CA GLU A 12 2.63 13.99 -6.64
C GLU A 12 3.05 13.44 -5.26
N PHE A 13 2.90 12.13 -5.07
CA PHE A 13 3.40 11.46 -3.87
C PHE A 13 4.88 11.11 -4.03
N TYR A 14 5.66 11.37 -2.99
CA TYR A 14 7.04 10.95 -2.85
C TYR A 14 7.22 10.04 -1.64
N TYR A 15 7.83 8.88 -1.87
CA TYR A 15 8.41 8.08 -0.81
C TYR A 15 9.73 8.74 -0.37
N VAL A 16 9.73 9.23 0.87
CA VAL A 16 10.81 10.04 1.44
C VAL A 16 11.88 9.10 1.99
N LEU A 17 13.03 9.04 1.33
CA LEU A 17 14.18 8.25 1.77
C LEU A 17 14.99 9.00 2.83
N HIS A 18 15.88 8.29 3.53
CA HIS A 18 16.72 8.86 4.60
C HIS A 18 17.54 10.08 4.16
N GLY A 19 17.86 10.20 2.86
CA GLY A 19 18.63 11.31 2.31
C GLY A 19 17.84 12.61 2.14
N VAL A 20 16.51 12.54 2.16
CA VAL A 20 15.64 13.72 2.01
C VAL A 20 15.59 14.47 3.34
N THR A 21 16.45 15.48 3.45
CA THR A 21 16.59 16.31 4.66
C THR A 21 15.48 17.36 4.81
N GLN A 22 14.75 17.67 3.73
CA GLN A 22 13.63 18.61 3.73
C GLN A 22 12.48 18.07 2.86
N MET A 23 11.53 17.38 3.49
CA MET A 23 10.43 16.70 2.78
C MET A 23 9.43 17.65 2.10
N THR A 24 9.33 18.91 2.54
CA THR A 24 8.45 19.92 1.90
C THR A 24 9.07 20.56 0.67
N SER A 25 10.34 20.27 0.35
CA SER A 25 11.00 20.76 -0.85
C SER A 25 10.77 19.79 -2.00
N LEU A 26 10.04 20.24 -3.02
CA LEU A 26 9.81 19.47 -4.24
C LEU A 26 11.13 19.09 -4.93
N GLU A 27 12.11 19.98 -4.94
CA GLU A 27 13.44 19.72 -5.52
C GLU A 27 14.14 18.55 -4.81
N ARG A 28 14.16 18.57 -3.46
CA ARG A 28 14.79 17.51 -2.65
C ARG A 28 14.06 16.19 -2.81
N CYS A 29 12.73 16.20 -2.76
CA CYS A 29 11.92 15.00 -2.94
C CYS A 29 12.07 14.41 -4.35
N SER A 30 12.19 15.25 -5.39
CA SER A 30 12.36 14.79 -6.78
C SER A 30 13.76 14.24 -7.07
N THR A 31 14.78 14.65 -6.31
CA THR A 31 16.17 14.22 -6.55
C THR A 31 16.61 13.08 -5.64
N GLN A 32 16.04 12.97 -4.44
CA GLN A 32 16.48 12.04 -3.40
C GLN A 32 15.36 11.13 -2.87
N GLY A 33 14.10 11.40 -3.23
CA GLY A 33 12.96 10.52 -2.96
C GLY A 33 12.66 9.61 -4.15
N VAL A 34 11.58 8.83 -4.02
CA VAL A 34 11.02 8.05 -5.13
C VAL A 34 9.58 8.49 -5.35
N SER A 35 9.26 9.02 -6.52
CA SER A 35 7.91 9.46 -6.87
C SER A 35 6.95 8.30 -7.12
N ALA A 36 5.65 8.54 -6.97
CA ALA A 36 4.61 7.58 -7.36
C ALA A 36 4.70 7.21 -8.84
N SER A 37 5.04 8.18 -9.68
CA SER A 37 5.27 7.97 -11.12
C SER A 37 6.44 7.02 -11.40
N GLU A 38 7.57 7.16 -10.69
CA GLU A 38 8.71 6.24 -10.81
C GLU A 38 8.36 4.84 -10.29
N MET A 39 7.71 4.75 -9.13
CA MET A 39 7.23 3.47 -8.60
C MET A 39 6.26 2.77 -9.56
N ARG A 40 5.32 3.52 -10.16
CA ARG A 40 4.39 2.99 -11.17
C ARG A 40 5.12 2.47 -12.40
N THR A 41 6.12 3.20 -12.88
CA THR A 41 6.95 2.79 -14.02
C THR A 41 7.73 1.52 -13.70
N ALA A 42 8.31 1.43 -12.51
CA ALA A 42 9.01 0.24 -12.04
C ALA A 42 8.07 -0.98 -11.95
N LEU A 43 6.88 -0.82 -11.36
CA LEU A 43 5.88 -1.90 -11.28
C LEU A 43 5.41 -2.37 -12.66
N ALA A 44 5.21 -1.43 -13.60
CA ALA A 44 4.83 -1.76 -14.98
C ALA A 44 5.93 -2.53 -15.73
N ALA A 45 7.21 -2.32 -15.39
CA ALA A 45 8.34 -3.02 -15.99
C ALA A 45 8.51 -4.46 -15.45
N ILE A 46 7.93 -4.78 -14.28
CA ILE A 46 7.97 -6.14 -13.71
C ILE A 46 7.16 -7.09 -14.58
N ARG A 47 7.81 -8.16 -15.05
CA ARG A 47 7.17 -9.19 -15.91
C ARG A 47 6.09 -10.01 -15.21
N ALA A 48 6.10 -10.05 -13.88
CA ALA A 48 5.10 -10.76 -13.09
C ALA A 48 3.72 -10.13 -13.31
N LYS A 49 2.74 -10.96 -13.69
CA LYS A 49 1.36 -10.53 -13.96
C LYS A 49 0.51 -10.40 -12.70
N LYS A 50 0.98 -10.95 -11.58
CA LYS A 50 0.35 -10.93 -10.26
C LYS A 50 1.29 -10.18 -9.31
N GLN A 51 0.88 -9.00 -8.89
CA GLN A 51 1.71 -8.10 -8.08
C GLN A 51 0.91 -7.59 -6.88
N VAL A 52 1.49 -7.68 -5.70
CA VAL A 52 0.94 -7.05 -4.49
C VAL A 52 1.96 -6.05 -3.95
N MET A 53 1.49 -4.87 -3.53
CA MET A 53 2.33 -3.85 -2.91
C MET A 53 1.68 -3.32 -1.64
N PHE A 54 2.46 -3.24 -0.57
CA PHE A 54 2.06 -2.65 0.71
C PHE A 54 2.88 -1.37 0.92
N VAL A 55 2.22 -0.25 1.20
CA VAL A 55 2.86 1.06 1.32
C VAL A 55 2.56 1.67 2.68
N ASP A 56 3.52 1.53 3.61
CA ASP A 56 3.47 2.14 4.93
C ASP A 56 4.19 3.49 4.92
N ALA A 57 3.42 4.59 4.85
CA ALA A 57 3.92 5.94 4.74
C ALA A 57 2.79 6.95 4.99
N CYS A 58 3.12 8.06 5.66
CA CYS A 58 2.23 9.22 5.68
C CYS A 58 1.84 9.64 4.25
N ASN A 59 0.57 10.01 4.07
CA ASN A 59 -0.03 10.37 2.78
C ASN A 59 0.05 9.27 1.71
N SER A 60 0.28 8.00 2.09
CA SER A 60 0.37 6.87 1.15
C SER A 60 -0.91 6.67 0.32
N GLY A 61 -2.06 7.16 0.77
CA GLY A 61 -3.30 7.18 -0.01
C GLY A 61 -3.19 7.99 -1.31
N ALA A 62 -2.34 9.03 -1.35
CA ALA A 62 -2.08 9.77 -2.58
C ALA A 62 -1.42 8.86 -3.64
N PHE A 63 -0.51 7.98 -3.23
CA PHE A 63 0.06 6.96 -4.12
C PHE A 63 -1.01 6.00 -4.65
N ALA A 64 -1.81 5.40 -3.78
CA ALA A 64 -2.86 4.47 -4.20
C ALA A 64 -3.87 5.12 -5.16
N SER A 65 -4.23 6.39 -4.93
CA SER A 65 -5.15 7.13 -5.79
C SER A 65 -4.62 7.39 -7.22
N ARG A 66 -3.29 7.42 -7.41
CA ARG A 66 -2.71 7.51 -8.76
C ARG A 66 -2.90 6.23 -9.56
N PHE A 67 -3.10 5.08 -8.90
CA PHE A 67 -3.46 3.83 -9.58
C PHE A 67 -4.97 3.75 -9.89
N THR A 68 -5.82 4.43 -9.13
CA THR A 68 -7.26 4.56 -9.43
C THR A 68 -7.51 5.55 -10.57
N ALA A 69 -6.68 6.59 -10.71
CA ALA A 69 -6.84 7.65 -11.71
C ALA A 69 -6.39 7.28 -13.14
N ARG A 70 -6.38 5.99 -13.50
CA ARG A 70 -5.99 5.56 -14.85
C ARG A 70 -7.01 6.03 -15.88
N GLY A 71 -6.51 6.46 -17.04
CA GLY A 71 -7.36 6.73 -18.20
C GLY A 71 -7.89 5.43 -18.83
N ALA A 72 -9.06 5.52 -19.48
CA ALA A 72 -9.80 4.38 -20.04
C ALA A 72 -8.95 3.44 -20.93
N ALA A 73 -7.90 3.94 -21.60
CA ALA A 73 -7.06 3.14 -22.49
C ALA A 73 -6.14 2.14 -21.75
N GLU A 74 -5.51 2.53 -20.64
CA GLU A 74 -4.68 1.62 -19.83
C GLU A 74 -5.54 0.60 -19.08
N GLU A 75 -6.69 1.04 -18.57
CA GLU A 75 -7.67 0.17 -17.93
C GLU A 75 -8.20 -0.87 -18.93
N THR A 76 -8.46 -0.46 -20.18
CA THR A 76 -8.87 -1.36 -21.26
C THR A 76 -7.78 -2.36 -21.63
N ALA A 77 -6.50 -1.97 -21.63
CA ALA A 77 -5.39 -2.89 -21.91
C ALA A 77 -5.20 -3.94 -20.80
N LEU A 78 -5.30 -3.53 -19.53
CA LEU A 78 -5.24 -4.43 -18.38
C LEU A 78 -6.49 -5.32 -18.25
N ALA A 79 -7.67 -4.77 -18.54
CA ALA A 79 -8.93 -5.51 -18.57
C ALA A 79 -9.01 -6.53 -19.72
N LYS A 80 -8.43 -6.19 -20.89
CA LYS A 80 -8.32 -7.12 -22.04
C LYS A 80 -7.35 -8.26 -21.80
N LEU A 81 -6.37 -8.11 -20.90
CA LEU A 81 -5.47 -9.18 -20.44
C LEU A 81 -6.10 -10.10 -19.39
N GLY A 82 -7.43 -10.21 -19.37
CA GLY A 82 -8.24 -10.86 -18.35
C GLY A 82 -7.76 -12.23 -17.81
N ARG A 83 -8.30 -12.59 -16.64
CA ARG A 83 -8.09 -13.81 -15.84
C ARG A 83 -6.65 -14.14 -15.38
N ALA A 84 -5.61 -13.68 -16.07
CA ALA A 84 -4.22 -14.04 -15.77
C ALA A 84 -3.40 -12.92 -15.10
N THR A 85 -3.96 -11.71 -14.97
CA THR A 85 -3.34 -10.56 -14.32
C THR A 85 -4.04 -10.23 -13.00
N GLY A 86 -3.30 -9.69 -12.04
CA GLY A 86 -3.81 -9.26 -10.74
C GLY A 86 -2.88 -8.23 -10.11
N VAL A 87 -3.40 -7.06 -9.74
CA VAL A 87 -2.63 -6.05 -9.01
C VAL A 87 -3.42 -5.65 -7.78
N VAL A 88 -2.80 -5.74 -6.62
CA VAL A 88 -3.36 -5.29 -5.33
C VAL A 88 -2.36 -4.33 -4.68
N ILE A 89 -2.80 -3.13 -4.35
CA ILE A 89 -2.00 -2.12 -3.67
C ILE A 89 -2.75 -1.72 -2.41
N VAL A 90 -2.09 -1.83 -1.25
CA VAL A 90 -2.65 -1.44 0.04
C VAL A 90 -1.76 -0.36 0.64
N ALA A 91 -2.32 0.84 0.80
CA ALA A 91 -1.65 1.97 1.42
C ALA A 91 -2.15 2.17 2.85
N SER A 92 -1.22 2.44 3.77
CA SER A 92 -1.49 2.56 5.21
C SER A 92 -2.51 3.64 5.57
N THR A 93 -2.54 4.75 4.84
CA THR A 93 -3.35 5.92 5.20
C THR A 93 -4.10 6.48 4.01
N THR A 94 -5.13 7.29 4.27
CA THR A 94 -5.68 8.20 3.27
C THR A 94 -4.71 9.35 2.97
N LYS A 95 -5.00 10.15 1.94
CA LYS A 95 -4.19 11.31 1.56
C LYS A 95 -4.06 12.37 2.68
N ASP A 96 -5.04 12.43 3.59
CA ASP A 96 -5.14 13.44 4.65
C ASP A 96 -4.78 12.88 6.05
N GLN A 97 -4.44 11.59 6.14
CA GLN A 97 -4.09 10.94 7.40
C GLN A 97 -2.60 10.59 7.48
N ALA A 98 -2.01 10.87 8.64
CA ALA A 98 -0.66 10.42 8.98
C ALA A 98 -0.68 8.95 9.42
N ALA A 99 0.42 8.23 9.13
CA ALA A 99 0.56 6.84 9.53
C ALA A 99 0.87 6.79 11.03
N VAL A 100 0.13 5.95 11.75
CA VAL A 100 0.23 5.90 13.20
C VAL A 100 1.29 4.88 13.64
N GLU A 101 2.23 5.34 14.46
CA GLU A 101 3.30 4.50 14.99
C GLU A 101 2.99 3.98 16.40
N ALA A 102 3.33 2.71 16.64
CA ALA A 102 3.32 2.11 17.97
C ALA A 102 4.75 1.70 18.38
N ARG A 103 5.47 2.61 19.07
CA ARG A 103 6.85 2.35 19.55
C ARG A 103 6.98 1.06 20.36
N GLU A 104 5.94 0.71 21.11
CA GLU A 104 5.87 -0.52 21.92
C GLU A 104 5.80 -1.80 21.08
N LEU A 105 5.38 -1.72 19.81
CA LEU A 105 5.23 -2.85 18.89
C LEU A 105 6.41 -3.03 17.93
N GLY A 106 7.42 -2.14 17.97
CA GLY A 106 8.60 -2.19 17.11
C GLY A 106 8.36 -1.86 15.62
N HIS A 107 7.10 -1.64 15.22
CA HIS A 107 6.69 -1.35 13.85
C HIS A 107 5.63 -0.24 13.80
N GLY A 108 5.41 0.34 12.61
CA GLY A 108 4.17 1.08 12.33
C GLY A 108 2.94 0.19 12.52
N LEU A 109 1.80 0.74 12.96
CA LEU A 109 0.61 -0.09 13.24
C LEU A 109 0.09 -0.81 11.99
N PHE A 110 0.25 -0.21 10.81
CA PHE A 110 -0.07 -0.87 9.55
C PHE A 110 0.83 -2.09 9.30
N THR A 111 2.15 -1.92 9.40
CA THR A 111 3.09 -3.04 9.27
C THR A 111 2.82 -4.14 10.31
N TYR A 112 2.53 -3.75 11.57
CA TYR A 112 2.15 -4.70 12.61
C TYR A 112 0.90 -5.51 12.23
N VAL A 113 -0.18 -4.82 11.81
CA VAL A 113 -1.43 -5.46 11.35
C VAL A 113 -1.17 -6.40 10.17
N LEU A 114 -0.35 -5.97 9.20
CA LEU A 114 -0.02 -6.78 8.03
C LEU A 114 0.70 -8.07 8.42
N LEU A 115 1.67 -7.99 9.33
CA LEU A 115 2.39 -9.16 9.82
C LEU A 115 1.47 -10.10 10.60
N GLU A 116 0.65 -9.57 11.52
CA GLU A 116 -0.37 -10.35 12.22
C GLU A 116 -1.29 -11.08 11.25
N ALA A 117 -1.80 -10.39 10.22
CA ALA A 117 -2.69 -10.97 9.22
C ALA A 117 -2.03 -12.08 8.38
N VAL A 118 -0.72 -12.00 8.14
CA VAL A 118 0.04 -13.07 7.45
C VAL A 118 0.31 -14.25 8.38
N THR A 119 0.58 -14.00 9.66
CA THR A 119 0.97 -15.04 10.63
C THR A 119 -0.19 -15.64 11.41
N GLU A 120 -1.40 -15.10 11.27
CA GLU A 120 -2.60 -15.59 11.93
C GLU A 120 -2.80 -17.08 11.63
N PRO A 121 -2.93 -17.95 12.64
CA PRO A 121 -3.21 -19.35 12.42
C PRO A 121 -4.56 -19.51 11.72
N GLY A 122 -4.60 -20.32 10.68
CA GLY A 122 -5.79 -20.48 9.85
C GLY A 122 -5.73 -21.73 9.00
N LYS A 123 -6.74 -21.91 8.16
CA LYS A 123 -6.79 -22.97 7.15
C LYS A 123 -6.95 -22.35 5.78
N GLY A 124 -6.19 -22.84 4.81
CA GLY A 124 -6.30 -22.42 3.41
C GLY A 124 -5.27 -21.37 2.99
N GLU A 125 -5.52 -20.79 1.81
CA GLU A 125 -4.64 -19.84 1.15
C GLU A 125 -4.77 -18.44 1.74
N ILE A 126 -3.63 -17.77 1.94
CA ILE A 126 -3.56 -16.32 2.14
C ILE A 126 -3.54 -15.71 0.75
N THR A 127 -4.62 -15.03 0.36
CA THR A 127 -4.68 -14.34 -0.94
C THR A 127 -4.36 -12.85 -0.81
N ALA A 128 -3.98 -12.20 -1.92
CA ALA A 128 -3.68 -10.77 -1.91
C ALA A 128 -4.88 -9.92 -1.49
N ARG A 129 -6.10 -10.21 -1.97
CA ARG A 129 -7.30 -9.52 -1.51
C ARG A 129 -7.73 -9.92 -0.11
N GLY A 130 -7.59 -11.20 0.25
CA GLY A 130 -7.88 -11.67 1.60
C GLY A 130 -7.02 -10.94 2.64
N LEU A 131 -5.73 -10.77 2.35
CA LEU A 131 -4.82 -10.02 3.19
C LEU A 131 -5.18 -8.53 3.25
N ALA A 132 -5.55 -7.91 2.13
CA ALA A 132 -6.01 -6.52 2.11
C ALA A 132 -7.28 -6.31 2.97
N LEU A 133 -8.27 -7.20 2.85
CA LEU A 133 -9.49 -7.19 3.66
C LEU A 133 -9.18 -7.35 5.15
N ARG A 134 -8.28 -8.27 5.49
CA ARG A 134 -7.88 -8.47 6.89
C ARG A 134 -7.23 -7.20 7.48
N VAL A 135 -6.40 -6.51 6.70
CA VAL A 135 -5.81 -5.23 7.11
C VAL A 135 -6.87 -4.14 7.27
N GLU A 136 -7.85 -4.06 6.36
CA GLU A 136 -8.98 -3.13 6.45
C GLU A 136 -9.82 -3.32 7.72
N GLU A 137 -10.00 -4.57 8.16
CA GLU A 137 -10.73 -4.91 9.39
C GLU A 137 -9.94 -4.56 10.66
N LEU A 138 -8.66 -4.92 10.69
CA LEU A 138 -7.84 -4.84 11.91
C LEU A 138 -7.27 -3.46 12.17
N LEU A 139 -6.87 -2.73 11.12
CA LEU A 139 -6.18 -1.46 11.27
C LEU A 139 -6.99 -0.41 12.05
N PRO A 140 -8.29 -0.18 11.78
CA PRO A 140 -9.09 0.77 12.53
C PRO A 140 -9.28 0.37 14.00
N VAL A 141 -9.38 -0.93 14.27
CA VAL A 141 -9.55 -1.47 15.63
C VAL A 141 -8.28 -1.28 16.45
N LEU A 142 -7.13 -1.66 15.89
CA LEU A 142 -5.85 -1.56 16.60
C LEU A 142 -5.38 -0.12 16.75
N THR A 143 -5.56 0.73 15.75
CA THR A 143 -5.25 2.16 15.86
C THR A 143 -6.11 2.84 16.93
N ALA A 144 -7.41 2.52 17.00
CA ALA A 144 -8.27 3.02 18.08
C ALA A 144 -7.79 2.54 19.46
N LYS A 145 -7.43 1.26 19.58
CA LYS A 145 -6.95 0.66 20.83
C LYS A 145 -5.65 1.30 21.33
N TYR A 146 -4.65 1.45 20.47
CA TYR A 146 -3.32 1.90 20.88
C TYR A 146 -3.17 3.41 20.92
N ARG A 147 -4.00 4.17 20.19
CA ARG A 147 -3.78 5.60 19.94
C ARG A 147 -5.05 6.45 19.98
N GLY A 148 -6.22 5.85 20.24
CA GLY A 148 -7.49 6.57 20.37
C GLY A 148 -8.06 7.12 19.06
N ILE A 149 -7.42 6.85 17.92
CA ILE A 149 -7.86 7.31 16.60
C ILE A 149 -8.00 6.14 15.63
N ARG A 150 -8.97 6.20 14.72
CA ARG A 150 -9.15 5.18 13.69
C ARG A 150 -8.40 5.58 12.42
N GLN A 151 -7.51 4.72 11.98
CA GLN A 151 -6.85 4.80 10.68
C GLN A 151 -7.47 3.77 9.74
N TYR A 152 -7.73 4.16 8.51
CA TYR A 152 -8.26 3.29 7.45
C TYR A 152 -7.24 3.21 6.32
N PRO A 153 -6.95 2.01 5.79
CA PRO A 153 -6.07 1.88 4.64
C PRO A 153 -6.80 2.30 3.36
N VAL A 154 -6.05 2.57 2.31
CA VAL A 154 -6.56 2.76 0.94
C VAL A 154 -6.14 1.57 0.10
N THR A 155 -7.11 0.84 -0.44
CA THR A 155 -6.88 -0.34 -1.26
C THR A 155 -7.23 -0.06 -2.72
N PHE A 156 -6.31 -0.39 -3.62
CA PHE A 156 -6.55 -0.49 -5.06
C PHE A 156 -6.39 -1.95 -5.47
N SER A 157 -7.35 -2.48 -6.23
CA SER A 157 -7.28 -3.85 -6.72
C SER A 157 -7.91 -3.98 -8.11
N ILE A 158 -7.22 -4.64 -9.03
CA ILE A 158 -7.69 -4.94 -10.39
C ILE A 158 -7.27 -6.36 -10.80
N GLY A 159 -8.05 -6.99 -11.67
CA GLY A 159 -7.77 -8.33 -12.19
C GLY A 159 -8.28 -9.45 -11.27
N GLN A 160 -7.58 -10.58 -11.26
CA GLN A 160 -7.89 -11.72 -10.39
C GLN A 160 -7.15 -11.63 -9.06
N ASP A 161 -7.76 -12.20 -8.04
CA ASP A 161 -7.06 -12.50 -6.80
C ASP A 161 -6.05 -13.63 -7.01
N PHE A 162 -5.09 -13.75 -6.09
CA PHE A 162 -4.06 -14.78 -6.18
C PHE A 162 -3.46 -15.12 -4.81
N PRO A 163 -3.01 -16.38 -4.62
CA PRO A 163 -2.37 -16.80 -3.40
C PRO A 163 -0.99 -16.15 -3.24
N LEU A 164 -0.68 -15.75 -2.01
CA LEU A 164 0.61 -15.30 -1.53
C LEU A 164 1.30 -16.36 -0.67
N GLY A 165 0.52 -17.26 -0.08
CA GLY A 165 0.99 -18.35 0.75
C GLY A 165 -0.17 -19.16 1.32
N PHE A 166 0.13 -19.99 2.31
CA PHE A 166 -0.85 -20.77 3.06
C PHE A 166 -0.70 -20.46 4.53
N HIS A 167 -1.80 -20.45 5.26
CA HIS A 167 -1.73 -20.44 6.71
C HIS A 167 -1.03 -21.72 7.18
N THR A 168 -0.09 -21.57 8.12
CA THR A 168 0.44 -22.73 8.83
C THR A 168 -0.63 -23.23 9.79
N GLU A 169 -1.01 -24.51 9.68
CA GLU A 169 -1.82 -25.13 10.73
C GLU A 169 -1.06 -24.97 12.06
N GLY A 170 -1.77 -24.53 13.09
CA GLY A 170 -1.19 -24.31 14.41
C GLY A 170 -0.61 -25.61 14.97
N GLY A 171 0.66 -25.87 14.66
CA GLY A 171 1.46 -26.90 15.29
C GLY A 171 1.65 -26.48 16.74
N GLY A 172 0.89 -27.11 17.63
CA GLY A 172 1.12 -27.02 19.06
C GLY A 172 2.60 -27.24 19.35
N ARG A 173 3.21 -26.28 20.04
CA ARG A 173 4.36 -26.58 20.88
C ARG A 173 3.88 -27.29 22.13
#